data_AF-A0A0K2UKS5-F1
#
_entry.id   AF-A0A0K2UKS5-F1
#
_cell.length_a   1.000
_cell.length_b   1.000
_cell.length_c   1.000
_cell.angle_alpha   90.00
_cell.angle_beta   90.00
_cell.angle_gamma   90.00
#
_symmetry.space_group_name_H-M   'P 1'
#
loop_
_entity.id
_entity.type
_entity.pdbx_description
1 polymer ?
#
loop_
_entity_poly.entity_id
_entity_poly.type
_entity_poly.pdbx_seq_one_letter_code
_entity_poly.pdbx_strand_id
1 'polypeptide(L)'
;IKSAGAKYMDVVSLIPVANLNAEFIFSQTMVIMQALYQIGFIFVALSVDNHPANRNFYSQLLCASYSQTFIIHPHNNYLKVHLLFDSVHNFKNIYYCFQRQEYFNVPLNSLGMKMFLRPNFAPIKEI
;
A
#
# COMPACT_ATOMS: atom_id res chain seq x y z
N ILE A 1 2.24 -5.89 14.05
CA ILE A 1 3.63 -5.69 13.58
C ILE A 1 4.25 -7.01 13.19
N LYS A 2 5.14 -6.99 12.20
CA LYS A 2 5.94 -8.14 11.77
C LYS A 2 7.38 -7.67 11.64
N SER A 3 8.31 -8.40 12.23
CA SER A 3 9.74 -8.08 12.10
C SER A 3 10.23 -8.37 10.68
N ALA A 4 11.08 -7.48 10.16
CA ALA A 4 11.70 -7.64 8.86
C ALA A 4 12.91 -8.61 8.89
N GLY A 5 13.62 -8.68 10.02
CA GLY A 5 14.85 -9.47 10.16
C GLY A 5 14.74 -10.71 11.05
N ALA A 6 13.61 -10.90 11.74
CA ALA A 6 13.43 -12.01 12.68
C ALA A 6 12.03 -12.62 12.59
N LYS A 7 11.85 -13.81 13.15
CA LYS A 7 10.56 -14.49 13.26
C LYS A 7 9.73 -13.96 14.44
N TYR A 8 9.45 -12.66 14.43
CA TYR A 8 8.60 -12.00 15.43
C TYR A 8 7.39 -11.35 14.78
N MET A 9 6.22 -11.54 15.39
CA MET A 9 4.95 -10.98 14.93
C MET A 9 4.04 -10.78 16.13
N ASP A 10 3.32 -9.67 16.17
CA ASP A 10 2.43 -9.33 17.27
C ASP A 10 1.32 -8.36 16.82
N VAL A 11 0.26 -8.23 17.61
CA VAL A 11 -0.84 -7.29 17.40
C VAL A 11 -0.68 -6.12 18.36
N VAL A 12 -0.58 -4.90 17.81
CA VAL A 12 -0.34 -3.68 18.62
C VAL A 12 -1.63 -2.96 18.97
N SER A 13 -2.64 -3.08 18.11
CA SER A 13 -3.92 -2.40 18.31
C SER A 13 -5.04 -3.14 17.59
N LEU A 14 -6.20 -3.24 18.24
CA LEU A 14 -7.45 -3.72 17.67
C LEU A 14 -8.52 -2.69 18.02
N ILE A 15 -9.00 -1.97 17.01
CA ILE A 15 -9.95 -0.88 17.20
C ILE A 15 -11.22 -1.22 16.43
N PRO A 16 -12.39 -1.26 17.08
CA PRO A 16 -13.64 -1.40 16.36
C PRO A 16 -13.90 -0.11 15.55
N VAL A 17 -14.12 -0.25 14.25
CA VAL A 17 -14.34 0.88 13.35
C VAL A 17 -15.71 0.73 12.68
N ALA A 18 -16.61 1.67 12.95
CA ALA A 18 -17.90 1.76 12.27
C ALA A 18 -17.78 2.46 10.91
N ASN A 19 -16.96 3.51 10.82
CA ASN A 19 -16.69 4.27 9.60
C ASN A 19 -15.19 4.49 9.43
N LEU A 20 -14.57 3.76 8.51
CA LEU A 20 -13.14 3.88 8.24
C LEU A 20 -12.89 5.01 7.24
N ASN A 21 -12.20 6.07 7.69
CA ASN A 21 -11.77 7.18 6.84
C ASN A 21 -10.25 7.43 6.99
N ALA A 22 -9.70 8.23 6.07
CA ALA A 22 -8.26 8.48 6.00
C ALA A 22 -7.70 9.14 7.28
N GLU A 23 -8.42 10.12 7.82
CA GLU A 23 -8.03 10.87 9.03
C GLU A 23 -7.96 9.97 10.26
N PHE A 24 -8.94 9.08 10.39
CA PHE A 24 -8.96 8.08 11.44
C PHE A 24 -7.74 7.18 11.35
N ILE A 25 -7.48 6.59 10.18
CA ILE A 25 -6.29 5.73 9.95
C ILE A 25 -5.00 6.49 10.26
N PHE A 26 -4.89 7.75 9.83
CA PHE A 26 -3.73 8.60 10.11
C PHE A 26 -3.51 8.82 11.60
N SER A 27 -4.55 9.23 12.34
CA SER A 27 -4.47 9.48 13.78
C SER A 27 -4.01 8.25 14.55
N GLN A 28 -4.56 7.08 14.23
CA GLN A 28 -4.18 5.82 14.86
C GLN A 28 -2.75 5.42 14.50
N THR A 29 -2.36 5.59 13.23
CA THR A 29 -1.00 5.25 12.78
C THR A 29 0.06 6.09 13.49
N MET A 30 -0.18 7.40 13.68
CA MET A 30 0.77 8.28 14.39
C MET A 30 0.96 7.84 15.85
N VAL A 31 -0.13 7.51 16.55
CA VAL A 31 -0.06 7.00 17.94
C VAL A 31 0.73 5.68 18.00
N ILE A 32 0.46 4.76 17.08
CA ILE A 32 1.16 3.47 17.02
C ILE A 32 2.64 3.65 16.72
N MET A 33 3.00 4.51 15.75
CA MET A 33 4.40 4.79 15.42
C MET A 33 5.16 5.39 16.60
N GLN A 34 4.53 6.30 17.34
CA GLN A 34 5.11 6.86 18.56
C GLN A 34 5.34 5.78 19.62
N ALA A 35 4.34 4.94 19.91
CA ALA A 35 4.45 3.88 20.90
C ALA A 35 5.56 2.87 20.54
N LEU A 36 5.63 2.44 19.29
CA LEU A 36 6.66 1.52 18.81
C LEU A 36 8.06 2.12 18.93
N TYR A 37 8.20 3.40 18.58
CA TYR A 37 9.47 4.12 18.73
C TYR A 37 9.92 4.19 20.20
N GLN A 38 9.00 4.50 21.12
CA GLN A 38 9.28 4.55 22.56
C GLN A 38 9.68 3.20 23.16
N ILE A 39 9.13 2.10 22.63
CA ILE A 39 9.49 0.73 23.03
C ILE A 39 10.87 0.31 22.48
N GLY A 40 11.40 1.05 21.49
CA GLY A 40 12.69 0.78 20.87
C GLY A 40 12.60 0.00 19.55
N PHE A 41 11.41 -0.17 18.98
CA PHE A 41 11.27 -0.70 17.62
C PHE A 41 11.60 0.37 16.59
N ILE A 42 12.29 -0.07 15.52
CA ILE A 42 12.53 0.76 14.34
C ILE A 42 11.42 0.48 13.32
N PHE A 43 10.53 1.45 13.13
CA PHE A 43 9.45 1.35 12.16
C PHE A 43 9.97 1.64 10.75
N VAL A 44 10.18 0.60 9.93
CA VAL A 44 10.83 0.72 8.61
C VAL A 44 9.86 0.78 7.43
N ALA A 45 8.66 0.22 7.57
CA ALA A 45 7.69 0.16 6.49
C ALA A 45 6.26 0.07 7.01
N LEU A 46 5.34 0.67 6.26
CA LEU A 46 3.89 0.58 6.44
C LEU A 46 3.31 -0.11 5.22
N SER A 47 2.43 -1.10 5.43
CA SER A 47 1.73 -1.81 4.37
C SER A 47 0.23 -1.73 4.61
N VAL A 48 -0.52 -1.33 3.57
CA VAL A 48 -1.99 -1.22 3.60
C VAL A 48 -2.59 -1.91 2.38
N ASP A 49 -3.88 -2.27 2.47
CA ASP A 49 -4.62 -2.72 1.30
C ASP A 49 -4.90 -1.55 0.33
N ASN A 50 -5.48 -1.86 -0.84
CA ASN A 50 -5.81 -0.87 -1.87
C ASN A 50 -7.24 -0.29 -1.72
N HIS A 51 -7.77 -0.22 -0.50
CA HIS A 51 -9.06 0.42 -0.22
C HIS A 51 -8.97 1.95 -0.38
N PRO A 52 -10.02 2.64 -0.87
CA PRO A 52 -10.00 4.10 -1.06
C PRO A 52 -9.58 4.90 0.17
N ALA A 53 -10.02 4.51 1.37
CA ALA A 53 -9.63 5.20 2.62
C ALA A 53 -8.12 5.11 2.88
N ASN A 54 -7.51 3.93 2.65
CA ASN A 54 -6.09 3.70 2.82
C ASN A 54 -5.25 4.42 1.76
N ARG A 55 -5.74 4.45 0.51
CA ARG A 55 -5.12 5.25 -0.55
C ARG A 55 -5.12 6.74 -0.22
N ASN A 56 -6.24 7.28 0.25
CA ASN A 56 -6.34 8.69 0.63
C ASN A 56 -5.45 9.00 1.84
N PHE A 57 -5.38 8.08 2.80
CA PHE A 57 -4.43 8.18 3.92
C PHE A 57 -2.98 8.32 3.43
N TYR A 58 -2.54 7.50 2.48
CA TYR A 58 -1.20 7.63 1.90
C TYR A 58 -1.03 8.91 1.09
N SER A 59 -1.89 9.14 0.10
CA SER A 59 -1.69 10.22 -0.86
C SER A 59 -1.94 11.59 -0.26
N GLN A 60 -3.03 11.77 0.50
CA GLN A 60 -3.45 13.09 0.97
C GLN A 60 -2.79 13.44 2.31
N LEU A 61 -2.70 12.48 3.24
CA LEU A 61 -2.26 12.78 4.61
C LEU A 61 -0.77 12.51 4.84
N LEU A 62 -0.23 11.37 4.38
CA LEU A 62 1.20 11.06 4.56
C LEU A 62 2.10 11.78 3.56
N CYS A 63 1.70 11.84 2.29
CA CYS A 63 2.57 12.33 1.23
C CYS A 63 2.22 13.74 0.72
N ALA A 64 1.37 14.48 1.43
CA ALA A 64 0.97 15.85 1.10
C ALA A 64 0.51 16.03 -0.36
N SER A 65 -0.30 15.10 -0.88
CA SER A 65 -0.80 15.04 -2.26
C SER A 65 0.22 14.71 -3.35
N TYR A 66 1.44 14.31 -2.98
CA TYR A 66 2.45 13.80 -3.91
C TYR A 66 2.58 12.28 -3.81
N SER A 67 2.88 11.59 -4.91
CA SER A 67 3.14 10.15 -4.85
C SER A 67 4.57 9.88 -4.39
N GLN A 68 4.76 9.69 -3.08
CA GLN A 68 6.05 9.33 -2.49
C GLN A 68 6.10 7.85 -2.12
N THR A 69 7.27 7.24 -2.24
CA THR A 69 7.51 5.83 -1.87
C THR A 69 7.96 5.67 -0.42
N PHE A 70 8.27 6.77 0.27
CA PHE A 70 8.64 6.81 1.67
C PHE A 70 8.28 8.16 2.29
N ILE A 71 8.16 8.18 3.61
CA ILE A 71 8.13 9.40 4.43
C ILE A 71 9.30 9.40 5.41
N ILE A 72 9.63 10.57 5.95
CA ILE A 72 10.57 10.68 7.08
C ILE A 72 9.84 10.26 8.36
N HIS A 73 10.50 9.50 9.23
CA HIS A 73 9.91 9.05 10.48
C HIS A 73 9.60 10.27 11.39
N PRO A 74 8.38 10.40 11.93
CA PRO A 74 7.94 11.62 12.64
C PRO A 74 8.73 11.92 13.91
N HIS A 75 9.35 10.90 14.53
CA HIS A 75 10.18 11.06 15.72
C HIS A 75 11.69 10.94 15.46
N ASN A 76 12.12 10.70 14.21
CA ASN A 76 13.54 10.57 13.88
C ASN A 76 13.80 10.93 12.41
N ASN A 77 14.42 12.09 12.18
CA ASN A 77 14.63 12.64 10.84
C ASN A 77 15.64 11.84 9.98
N TYR A 78 16.39 10.91 10.56
CA TYR A 78 17.34 10.07 9.85
C TYR A 78 16.72 8.77 9.33
N LEU A 79 15.54 8.41 9.83
CA LEU A 79 14.86 7.17 9.46
C LEU A 79 13.79 7.43 8.40
N LYS A 80 13.71 6.49 7.44
CA LYS A 80 12.69 6.49 6.41
C LYS A 80 11.68 5.38 6.68
N VAL A 81 10.42 5.68 6.44
CA VAL A 81 9.32 4.72 6.49
C VAL A 81 8.83 4.49 5.08
N HIS A 82 9.04 3.29 4.56
CA HIS A 82 8.61 2.92 3.22
C HIS A 82 7.11 2.66 3.18
N LEU A 83 6.44 3.20 2.16
CA LEU A 83 5.00 3.04 1.97
C LEU A 83 4.73 1.96 0.95
N LEU A 84 4.05 0.90 1.39
CA LEU A 84 3.77 -0.29 0.60
C LEU A 84 2.26 -0.49 0.48
N PHE A 85 1.85 -1.02 -0.68
CA PHE A 85 0.52 -1.59 -0.88
C PHE A 85 0.63 -3.10 -0.96
N ASP A 86 -0.36 -3.81 -0.45
CA ASP A 86 -0.44 -5.26 -0.60
C ASP A 86 -0.48 -5.65 -2.08
N SER A 87 0.57 -6.37 -2.49
CA SER A 87 0.73 -6.85 -3.86
C SER A 87 -0.38 -7.81 -4.26
N VAL A 88 -0.90 -8.64 -3.35
CA VAL A 88 -1.95 -9.61 -3.63
C VAL A 88 -3.22 -8.91 -4.06
N HIS A 89 -3.63 -7.86 -3.36
CA HIS A 89 -4.79 -7.04 -3.73
C HIS A 89 -4.58 -6.33 -5.07
N ASN A 90 -3.37 -5.83 -5.34
CA ASN A 90 -3.05 -5.19 -6.62
C ASN A 90 -3.13 -6.17 -7.80
N PHE A 91 -2.59 -7.39 -7.66
CA PHE A 91 -2.68 -8.41 -8.69
C PHE A 91 -4.12 -8.85 -8.94
N LYS A 92 -4.93 -9.00 -7.90
CA LYS A 92 -6.37 -9.28 -8.05
C LYS A 92 -7.09 -8.19 -8.84
N ASN A 93 -6.81 -6.91 -8.55
CA ASN A 93 -7.41 -5.80 -9.28
C ASN A 93 -7.00 -5.80 -10.76
N ILE A 94 -5.74 -6.08 -11.06
CA ILE A 94 -5.25 -6.21 -12.45
C ILE A 94 -5.98 -7.36 -13.15
N TYR A 95 -6.08 -8.52 -12.52
CA TYR A 95 -6.78 -9.68 -13.05
C TYR A 95 -8.26 -9.39 -13.34
N TYR A 96 -8.99 -8.75 -12.42
CA TYR A 96 -10.38 -8.36 -12.64
C TYR A 96 -10.53 -7.35 -13.79
N CYS A 97 -9.63 -6.37 -13.90
CA CYS A 97 -9.61 -5.45 -15.04
C CYS A 97 -9.44 -6.21 -16.35
N PHE A 98 -8.53 -7.19 -16.40
CA PHE A 98 -8.31 -8.01 -17.58
C PHE A 98 -9.50 -8.90 -17.94
N GLN A 99 -10.17 -9.53 -16.96
CA GLN A 99 -11.37 -10.31 -17.24
C GLN A 99 -12.49 -9.45 -17.83
N ARG A 100 -12.60 -8.18 -17.42
CA ARG A 100 -13.67 -7.28 -17.87
C ARG A 100 -13.36 -6.58 -19.19
N GLN A 101 -12.11 -6.12 -19.36
CA GLN A 101 -11.71 -5.33 -20.54
C GLN A 101 -11.09 -6.19 -21.63
N GLU A 102 -10.50 -7.34 -21.30
CA GLU A 102 -9.82 -8.27 -22.22
C GLU A 102 -8.60 -7.70 -22.97
N TYR A 103 -8.28 -6.41 -22.77
CA TYR A 103 -7.11 -5.76 -23.34
C TYR A 103 -6.47 -4.77 -22.36
N PHE A 104 -5.17 -4.54 -22.52
CA PHE A 104 -4.41 -3.52 -21.82
C PHE A 104 -3.84 -2.54 -22.83
N ASN A 105 -4.14 -1.27 -22.64
CA ASN A 105 -3.59 -0.19 -23.45
C ASN A 105 -2.27 0.25 -22.83
N VAL A 106 -1.17 -0.06 -23.50
CA VAL A 106 0.15 0.45 -23.11
C VAL A 106 0.26 1.87 -23.67
N PRO A 107 0.39 2.91 -22.83
CA PRO A 107 0.65 4.25 -23.32
C PRO A 107 1.95 4.27 -24.16
N LEU A 108 2.05 5.23 -25.07
CA LEU A 108 3.12 5.36 -26.09
C LEU A 108 4.46 4.81 -25.58
N ASN A 109 4.90 3.70 -26.18
CA ASN A 109 6.24 3.19 -25.92
C ASN A 109 7.30 4.17 -26.47
N SER A 110 8.58 3.94 -26.18
CA SER A 110 9.70 4.77 -26.67
C SER A 110 9.79 4.92 -28.19
N LEU A 111 8.99 4.14 -28.95
CA LEU A 111 8.87 4.16 -30.40
C LEU A 111 7.64 4.95 -30.89
N GLY A 112 6.87 5.58 -29.99
CA GLY A 112 5.70 6.37 -30.35
C GLY A 112 4.50 5.53 -30.84
N MET A 113 4.49 4.23 -30.57
CA MET A 113 3.40 3.32 -30.95
C MET A 113 2.50 3.04 -29.76
N LYS A 114 1.18 3.15 -29.95
CA LYS A 114 0.20 2.59 -29.02
C LYS A 114 0.13 1.09 -29.25
N MET A 115 0.32 0.31 -28.19
CA MET A 115 0.25 -1.14 -28.26
C MET A 115 -0.90 -1.64 -27.39
N PHE A 116 -1.75 -2.46 -27.98
CA PHE A 116 -2.80 -3.18 -27.27
C PHE A 116 -2.31 -4.59 -26.98
N LEU A 117 -2.18 -4.93 -25.70
CA LEU A 117 -1.90 -6.30 -25.28
C LEU A 117 -3.22 -6.99 -24.95
N ARG A 118 -3.40 -8.23 -25.43
CA ARG A 118 -4.53 -9.10 -25.08
C ARG A 118 -3.97 -10.38 -24.46
N PRO A 119 -3.67 -10.39 -23.16
CA PRO A 119 -3.11 -11.57 -22.53
C PRO A 119 -4.14 -12.69 -22.53
N ASN A 120 -3.71 -13.89 -22.91
CA ASN A 120 -4.57 -15.07 -22.88
C ASN A 120 -4.62 -15.63 -21.44
N PHE A 121 -5.75 -15.46 -20.76
CA PHE A 121 -6.00 -16.00 -19.43
C PHE A 121 -6.75 -17.34 -19.44
N ALA A 122 -6.93 -17.99 -20.60
CA ALA A 122 -7.56 -19.31 -20.69
C ALA A 122 -6.97 -20.34 -19.70
N PRO A 123 -5.63 -20.41 -19.48
CA PRO A 123 -5.05 -21.36 -18.53
C PRO A 123 -5.43 -21.11 -17.05
N ILE A 124 -5.90 -19.91 -16.70
CA ILE A 124 -6.25 -19.55 -15.31
C ILE A 124 -7.72 -19.87 -15.00
N LYS A 125 -8.57 -20.08 -16.02
CA LYS A 125 -9.98 -20.43 -15.83
C LYS A 125 -10.21 -21.89 -15.38
N GLU A 126 -9.19 -22.73 -15.45
CA GLU A 126 -9.26 -24.18 -15.18
C GLU A 126 -8.77 -24.56 -13.77
N ILE A 127 -8.46 -23.59 -12.91
CA ILE A 127 -8.07 -23.77 -11.50
C ILE A 127 -9.22 -23.27 -10.60
#